data_AF-A0A1C5FTG4-F1
#
_entry.id   AF-A0A1C5FTG4-F1
#
_cell.length_a   1.000
_cell.length_b   1.000
_cell.length_c   1.000
_cell.angle_alpha   90.00
_cell.angle_beta   90.00
_cell.angle_gamma   90.00
#
_symmetry.space_group_name_H-M   'P 1'
#
loop_
_entity.id
_entity.type
_entity.pdbx_description
1 polymer ?
#
loop_
_entity_poly.entity_id
_entity_poly.type
_entity_poly.pdbx_seq_one_letter_code
_entity_poly.pdbx_strand_id
1 'polypeptide(L)' 'LAFSPDGKTLATPSEYGLLLWNVATRKPRAILSTSAEGAANVIQDVSFCQDGRLIAGNDSEHRRVYLWKNPYRAR' A
#
# COMPACT_ATOMS: atom_id res chain seq x y z
N LEU A 1 2.82 8.22 -2.94
CA LEU A 1 3.74 7.14 -2.49
C LEU A 1 4.13 7.41 -1.05
N ALA A 2 4.51 6.39 -0.27
CA ALA A 2 4.87 6.59 1.13
C ALA A 2 5.86 5.53 1.63
N PHE A 3 6.79 5.95 2.48
CA PHE A 3 7.64 5.02 3.23
C PHE A 3 6.95 4.59 4.52
N SER A 4 7.20 3.35 4.94
CA SER A 4 6.87 2.92 6.30
C SER A 4 7.67 3.74 7.33
N PRO A 5 7.17 3.90 8.56
CA PRO A 5 7.87 4.69 9.58
C PRO A 5 9.28 4.18 9.91
N ASP A 6 9.53 2.89 9.73
CA ASP A 6 10.86 2.26 9.90
C ASP A 6 11.74 2.32 8.65
N GLY A 7 11.26 2.91 7.55
CA GLY A 7 11.96 3.08 6.28
C GLY A 7 12.23 1.79 5.50
N LYS A 8 11.78 0.62 5.99
CA LYS A 8 12.11 -0.69 5.36
C LYS A 8 11.20 -1.05 4.20
N THR A 9 10.01 -0.46 4.15
CA THR A 9 8.99 -0.71 3.13
C THR A 9 8.62 0.60 2.45
N LEU A 10 8.48 0.58 1.12
CA LEU A 10 7.90 1.68 0.34
C LEU A 10 6.60 1.16 -0.29
N ALA A 11 5.53 1.94 -0.21
CA ALA A 11 4.29 1.70 -0.93
C ALA A 11 4.13 2.70 -2.07
N THR A 12 3.84 2.19 -3.27
CA THR A 12 3.55 3.00 -4.46
C THR A 12 2.21 2.59 -5.05
N PRO A 13 1.37 3.53 -5.49
CA PRO A 13 0.22 3.22 -6.33
C PRO A 13 0.58 2.39 -7.55
N SER A 14 -0.31 1.48 -7.92
CA SER A 14 -0.29 0.72 -9.17
C SER A 14 -1.71 0.64 -9.74
N GLU A 15 -1.83 0.08 -10.94
CA GLU A 15 -3.12 -0.10 -11.62
C GLU A 15 -4.13 -0.93 -10.79
N TYR A 16 -3.65 -1.84 -9.96
CA TYR A 16 -4.49 -2.79 -9.22
C TYR A 16 -4.47 -2.55 -7.69
N GLY A 17 -3.95 -1.42 -7.24
CA GLY A 17 -3.87 -1.07 -5.82
C GLY A 17 -2.51 -0.50 -5.42
N LEU A 18 -1.85 -1.13 -4.44
CA LEU A 18 -0.54 -0.69 -3.95
C LEU A 18 0.53 -1.76 -4.14
N LEU A 19 1.64 -1.41 -4.77
CA LEU A 19 2.84 -2.24 -4.82
C LEU A 19 3.75 -1.92 -3.62
N LEU A 20 4.13 -2.95 -2.88
CA LEU A 20 5.07 -2.86 -1.76
C LEU A 20 6.47 -3.25 -2.21
N TRP A 21 7.45 -2.46 -1.79
CA TRP A 21 8.86 -2.61 -2.12
C TRP A 21 9.69 -2.86 -0.87
N ASN A 22 10.69 -3.72 -1.00
CA ASN A 22 11.81 -3.76 -0.07
C ASN A 22 12.76 -2.62 -0.44
N VAL A 23 12.96 -1.66 0.47
CA VAL A 23 13.78 -0.48 0.19
C VAL A 23 15.26 -0.86 0.03
N ALA A 24 15.77 -1.77 0.86
CA ALA A 24 17.18 -2.16 0.85
C ALA A 24 17.56 -2.90 -0.44
N THR A 25 16.69 -3.80 -0.91
CA THR A 25 16.98 -4.61 -2.12
C THR A 25 16.43 -4.00 -3.40
N ARG A 26 15.60 -2.96 -3.31
CA ARG A 26 14.90 -2.33 -4.44
C ARG A 26 14.05 -3.30 -5.25
N LYS A 27 13.51 -4.32 -4.57
CA LYS A 27 12.67 -5.35 -5.20
C LYS A 27 11.21 -5.24 -4.75
N PRO A 28 10.25 -5.49 -5.66
CA PRO A 28 8.85 -5.64 -5.26
C PRO A 28 8.70 -6.86 -4.35
N ARG A 29 7.77 -6.80 -3.40
CA ARG A 29 7.51 -7.89 -2.44
C ARG A 29 6.06 -8.38 -2.46
N ALA A 30 5.09 -7.49 -2.62
CA ALA A 30 3.67 -7.83 -2.60
C ALA A 30 2.83 -6.73 -3.25
N ILE A 31 1.62 -7.10 -3.69
CA ILE A 31 0.57 -6.17 -4.11
C ILE A 31 -0.56 -6.24 -3.08
N LEU A 32 -1.01 -5.08 -2.62
CA LEU A 32 -2.24 -4.92 -1.85
C LEU A 32 -3.35 -4.56 -2.85
N SER A 33 -4.19 -5.54 -3.17
CA SER A 33 -5.26 -5.35 -4.15
C SER A 33 -6.43 -4.54 -3.58
N THR A 34 -7.04 -3.73 -4.44
CA THR A 34 -8.28 -2.96 -4.19
C THR A 34 -9.53 -3.65 -4.73
N SER A 35 -9.37 -4.72 -5.52
CA SER A 35 -10.47 -5.49 -6.11
C SER A 35 -10.24 -7.00 -5.93
N ALA A 36 -11.29 -7.72 -5.54
CA ALA A 36 -11.28 -9.19 -5.54
C ALA A 36 -11.36 -9.78 -6.96
N GLU A 37 -11.85 -8.98 -7.93
CA GLU A 37 -12.11 -9.40 -9.31
C GLU A 37 -11.00 -8.96 -10.28
N GLY A 38 -9.93 -8.32 -9.78
CA GLY A 38 -8.79 -7.89 -10.59
C GLY A 38 -9.04 -6.67 -11.47
N ALA A 39 -10.17 -5.96 -11.28
CA ALA A 39 -10.43 -4.71 -11.98
C ALA A 39 -9.41 -3.63 -11.60
N ALA A 40 -8.98 -2.85 -12.61
CA ALA A 40 -8.10 -1.71 -12.41
C ALA A 40 -8.76 -0.68 -11.47
N ASN A 41 -8.03 -0.27 -10.45
CA ASN A 41 -8.41 0.78 -9.53
C ASN A 41 -7.15 1.40 -8.93
N VAL A 42 -6.91 2.65 -9.33
CA VAL A 42 -5.72 3.41 -8.97
C VAL A 42 -5.94 4.12 -7.65
N ILE A 43 -5.07 3.84 -6.69
CA ILE A 43 -5.00 4.60 -5.43
C ILE A 43 -4.32 5.95 -5.70
N GLN A 44 -4.96 7.07 -5.35
CA GLN A 44 -4.39 8.40 -5.59
C GLN A 44 -3.45 8.83 -4.46
N ASP A 45 -3.75 8.44 -3.21
CA ASP A 45 -2.89 8.74 -2.06
C ASP A 45 -2.73 7.55 -1.12
N VAL A 46 -1.58 7.49 -0.45
CA VAL A 46 -1.19 6.39 0.44
C VAL A 46 -0.52 6.91 1.70
N SER A 47 -0.89 6.36 2.85
CA SER A 47 -0.30 6.71 4.14
C SER A 47 -0.07 5.47 5.01
N PHE A 48 1.03 5.47 5.76
CA PHE A 48 1.28 4.47 6.79
C PHE A 48 0.83 5.02 8.14
N CYS A 49 0.23 4.16 8.97
CA CYS A 49 0.07 4.46 10.38
C CYS A 49 1.45 4.67 11.03
N GLN A 50 1.55 5.50 12.06
CA GLN A 50 2.81 5.78 12.75
C GLN A 50 3.41 4.54 13.43
N ASP A 51 2.56 3.61 13.88
CA ASP A 51 2.98 2.29 14.35
C ASP A 51 3.34 1.31 13.22
N GLY A 52 3.19 1.74 11.96
CA GLY A 52 3.46 1.03 10.71
C GLY A 52 2.71 -0.29 10.52
N ARG A 53 1.71 -0.60 11.35
CA ARG A 53 0.93 -1.83 11.24
C ARG A 53 -0.17 -1.73 10.20
N LEU A 54 -0.62 -0.52 9.88
CA LEU A 54 -1.66 -0.26 8.89
C LEU A 54 -1.16 0.61 7.75
N ILE A 55 -1.75 0.39 6.59
CA ILE A 55 -1.60 1.18 5.37
C ILE A 55 -3.00 1.62 4.95
N ALA A 56 -3.17 2.92 4.68
CA ALA A 56 -4.37 3.49 4.14
C ALA A 56 -4.14 3.91 2.68
N GLY A 57 -5.11 3.66 1.82
CA GLY A 57 -5.13 4.10 0.43
C GLY A 57 -6.46 4.75 0.10
N ASN A 58 -6.41 5.89 -0.56
CA ASN A 58 -7.59 6.61 -1.02
C ASN A 58 -7.88 6.26 -2.49
N ASP A 59 -9.13 5.96 -2.77
CA ASP A 59 -9.71 5.87 -4.12
C ASP A 59 -10.76 6.99 -4.23
N SER A 60 -10.36 8.13 -4.80
CA SER A 60 -11.22 9.32 -4.92
C SER A 60 -12.30 9.15 -5.99
N GLU A 61 -12.03 8.34 -7.02
CA GLU A 61 -12.96 8.09 -8.12
C GLU A 61 -14.20 7.35 -7.62
N HIS A 62 -14.01 6.28 -6.86
CA HIS A 62 -15.12 5.48 -6.31
C HIS A 62 -15.51 5.89 -4.88
N ARG A 63 -14.89 6.95 -4.35
CA ARG A 63 -15.13 7.48 -2.99
C ARG A 63 -14.92 6.42 -1.91
N ARG A 64 -13.85 5.65 -2.02
CA ARG A 64 -13.49 4.56 -1.10
C ARG A 64 -12.17 4.86 -0.38
N VAL A 65 -12.06 4.31 0.82
CA VAL A 65 -10.80 4.21 1.55
C VAL A 65 -10.55 2.74 1.82
N TYR A 66 -9.35 2.31 1.47
CA TYR A 66 -8.87 0.97 1.71
C TYR A 66 -7.91 0.98 2.91
N LEU A 67 -8.06 -0.02 3.77
CA LEU A 67 -7.18 -0.26 4.90
C LEU A 67 -6.61 -1.66 4.81
N TRP A 68 -5.29 -1.75 4.85
CA TRP A 68 -4.57 -3.02 4.86
C TRP A 68 -3.71 -3.14 6.11
N LYS A 69 -3.55 -4.36 6.58
CA LYS A 69 -2.44 -4.68 7.49
C LYS A 69 -1.16 -4.66 6.68
N ASN A 70 -0.13 -4.00 7.19
CA ASN A 70 1.21 -4.07 6.64
C ASN A 70 1.77 -5.48 6.88
N PRO A 71 1.94 -6.33 5.85
CA PRO A 71 2.41 -7.71 6.04
C PRO A 71 3.86 -7.79 6.52
N TYR A 72 4.59 -6.66 6.54
CA TYR A 72 6.00 -6.60 6.92
C TYR A 72 6.24 -5.88 8.25
N ARG A 73 5.19 -5.54 8.98
CA ARG A 73 5.27 -5.10 10.38
C ARG A 73 4.74 -6.22 11.27
N ALA A 74 5.52 -6.61 12.27
CA ALA A 74 5.07 -7.59 13.25
C ALA A 74 3.84 -7.08 14.03
N ARG A 75 3.02 -8.01 14.52
CA ARG A 75 1.98 -7.69 15.51
C ARG A 75 2.60 -7.13 16.76
#